data_AF-A0AAW5LMW4-F1
#
_entry.id   AF-A0AAW5LMW4-F1
#
_cell.length_a   1.000
_cell.length_b   1.000
_cell.length_c   1.000
_cell.angle_alpha   90.00
_cell.angle_beta   90.00
_cell.angle_gamma   90.00
#
_symmetry.space_group_name_H-M   'P 1'
#
loop_
_entity.id
_entity.type
_entity.pdbx_description
1 polymer ?
#
loop_
_entity_poly.entity_id
_entity_poly.type
_entity_poly.pdbx_seq_one_letter_code
_entity_poly.pdbx_strand_id
1 'polypeptide(L)' 'MEFTIFNIDVKVVTFYKFLYQINDIILAMIFITGSFLFFNESTTFAGTVLFVIGSFQMLIRPLIAISRDIHISKIRKEN' A
#
# COMPACT_ATOMS: atom_id res chain seq x y z
N MET A 1 29.32 14.92 -15.58
CA MET A 1 27.93 15.25 -15.92
C MET A 1 27.04 14.18 -15.30
N GLU A 2 26.60 14.34 -14.04
CA GLU A 2 25.84 13.28 -13.32
C GLU A 2 24.83 13.85 -12.31
N PHE A 3 24.14 14.96 -12.62
CA PHE A 3 23.18 15.56 -11.68
C PHE A 3 21.73 15.60 -12.17
N THR A 4 21.43 15.15 -13.38
CA THR A 4 20.08 15.30 -13.98
C THR A 4 19.24 14.02 -13.96
N ILE A 5 19.81 12.84 -13.66
CA ILE A 5 19.06 11.58 -13.56
C ILE A 5 18.30 11.47 -12.23
N PHE A 6 18.87 11.98 -11.13
CA PHE A 6 18.32 11.82 -9.77
C PHE A 6 16.94 12.46 -9.56
N ASN A 7 16.62 13.56 -10.23
CA ASN A 7 15.48 14.38 -9.83
C ASN A 7 14.12 13.78 -10.25
N ILE A 8 14.09 12.99 -11.33
CA ILE A 8 12.89 12.28 -11.77
C ILE A 8 12.66 11.05 -10.89
N ASP A 9 13.70 10.26 -10.63
CA ASP A 9 13.62 9.08 -9.77
C ASP A 9 13.17 9.42 -8.35
N VAL A 10 13.68 10.52 -7.76
CA VAL A 10 13.29 10.96 -6.42
C VAL A 10 11.81 11.36 -6.36
N LYS A 11 11.28 12.04 -7.37
CA LYS A 11 9.84 12.38 -7.43
C LYS A 11 8.96 11.13 -7.54
N VAL A 12 9.32 10.19 -8.41
CA VAL A 12 8.57 8.94 -8.60
C VAL A 12 8.59 8.09 -7.32
N VAL A 13 9.76 7.89 -6.71
CA VAL A 13 9.90 7.15 -5.45
C VAL A 13 9.11 7.79 -4.31
N THR A 14 9.14 9.12 -4.20
CA THR A 14 8.40 9.86 -3.16
C THR A 14 6.89 9.71 -3.33
N PHE A 15 6.38 9.76 -4.56
CA PHE A 15 4.96 9.53 -4.85
C PHE A 15 4.52 8.11 -4.48
N TYR A 16 5.26 7.08 -4.88
CA TYR A 16 4.97 5.70 -4.48
C TYR A 16 5.04 5.52 -2.95
N LYS A 17 6.00 6.17 -2.28
CA LYS A 17 6.14 6.14 -0.82
C LYS A 17 4.92 6.74 -0.13
N PHE A 18 4.38 7.84 -0.63
CA PHE A 18 3.15 8.43 -0.12
C PHE A 18 1.95 7.49 -0.30
N LEU A 19 1.81 6.86 -1.47
CA LEU A 19 0.76 5.85 -1.71
C LEU A 19 0.84 4.67 -0.73
N TYR A 20 2.05 4.17 -0.44
CA TYR A 20 2.22 3.11 0.56
C TYR A 20 1.77 3.54 1.96
N GLN A 21 2.12 4.76 2.38
CA GLN A 21 1.72 5.27 3.70
C GLN A 21 0.21 5.42 3.82
N ILE A 22 -0.45 5.95 2.78
CA ILE A 22 -1.91 6.07 2.76
C ILE A 22 -2.56 4.68 2.81
N ASN A 23 -2.04 3.71 2.04
CA ASN A 23 -2.54 2.34 2.10
C ASN A 23 -2.42 1.74 3.51
N ASP A 24 -1.26 1.91 4.16
CA ASP A 24 -1.00 1.36 5.49
C ASP A 24 -1.89 2.01 6.56
N ILE A 25 -2.18 3.31 6.46
CA ILE A 25 -3.12 4.01 7.36
C ILE A 25 -4.54 3.48 7.18
N ILE A 26 -5.02 3.36 5.95
CA ILE A 26 -6.36 2.82 5.65
C ILE A 26 -6.47 1.39 6.18
N LEU A 27 -5.45 0.57 5.92
CA LEU A 27 -5.38 -0.80 6.38
C LEU A 27 -5.47 -0.90 7.91
N ALA A 28 -4.68 -0.09 8.62
CA ALA A 28 -4.71 -0.03 10.08
C ALA A 28 -6.09 0.36 10.61
N MET A 29 -6.75 1.35 9.99
CA MET A 29 -8.09 1.79 10.38
C MET A 29 -9.14 0.67 10.20
N ILE A 30 -9.07 -0.08 9.10
CA ILE A 30 -9.97 -1.23 8.84
C ILE A 30 -9.77 -2.29 9.92
N PHE A 31 -8.52 -2.66 10.23
CA PHE A 31 -8.26 -3.69 11.22
C PHE A 31 -8.60 -3.25 12.64
N ILE A 32 -8.30 -2.01 13.04
CA ILE A 32 -8.70 -1.47 14.35
C ILE A 32 -10.22 -1.53 14.48
N THR A 33 -10.95 -1.08 13.46
CA THR A 33 -12.42 -1.11 13.47
C THR A 33 -12.95 -2.55 13.57
N GLY A 34 -12.42 -3.45 12.74
CA GLY A 34 -12.77 -4.88 12.79
C GLY A 34 -12.50 -5.51 14.15
N SER A 35 -11.36 -5.19 14.78
CA SER A 35 -11.00 -5.66 16.13
C SER A 35 -12.04 -5.27 17.18
N PHE A 36 -12.58 -4.05 17.14
CA PHE A 36 -13.65 -3.66 18.05
C PHE A 36 -14.94 -4.45 17.81
N LEU A 37 -15.28 -4.75 16.54
CA LEU A 37 -16.48 -5.54 16.20
C LEU A 37 -16.37 -7.01 16.65
N PHE A 38 -15.16 -7.54 16.82
CA PHE A 38 -14.95 -8.91 17.31
C PHE A 38 -15.19 -9.09 18.82
N PHE A 39 -15.39 -8.01 19.60
CA PHE A 39 -15.67 -8.13 21.03
C PHE A 39 -17.11 -8.55 21.36
N ASN A 40 -18.01 -8.59 20.39
CA ASN A 40 -19.41 -8.97 20.60
C ASN A 40 -19.86 -9.93 19.49
N GLU A 41 -20.43 -11.08 19.87
CA GLU A 41 -20.92 -12.11 18.94
C GLU A 41 -21.89 -11.57 17.88
N SER A 42 -22.74 -10.60 18.26
CA SER A 42 -23.71 -9.99 17.34
C SER A 42 -23.06 -9.15 16.23
N THR A 43 -21.85 -8.64 16.45
CA THR A 43 -21.10 -7.83 15.48
C THR A 43 -19.97 -8.59 14.80
N THR A 44 -19.67 -9.82 15.25
CA THR A 44 -18.59 -10.66 14.71
C THR A 44 -18.70 -10.85 13.20
N PHE A 45 -19.91 -11.07 12.65
CA PHE A 45 -20.07 -11.21 11.20
C PHE A 45 -19.60 -9.96 10.43
N ALA A 46 -19.96 -8.77 10.90
CA ALA A 46 -19.48 -7.51 10.31
C ALA A 46 -17.96 -7.33 10.48
N GLY A 47 -17.43 -7.74 11.64
CA GLY A 47 -15.98 -7.81 11.89
C GLY A 47 -15.26 -8.74 10.91
N THR A 48 -15.83 -9.92 10.61
CA THR A 48 -15.29 -10.86 9.62
C THR A 48 -15.27 -10.27 8.23
N VAL A 49 -16.33 -9.57 7.80
CA VAL A 49 -16.36 -8.88 6.50
C VAL A 49 -15.26 -7.82 6.42
N LEU A 50 -15.09 -6.98 7.46
CA LEU A 50 -13.99 -6.02 7.52
C LEU A 50 -12.62 -6.69 7.49
N PHE A 51 -12.46 -7.83 8.17
CA PHE A 51 -11.21 -8.58 8.17
C PHE A 51 -10.85 -9.13 6.78
N VAL A 52 -11.84 -9.63 6.04
CA VAL A 52 -11.67 -10.06 4.64
C VAL A 52 -11.27 -8.87 3.77
N ILE A 53 -11.97 -7.74 3.88
CA ILE A 53 -11.62 -6.51 3.14
C ILE A 53 -10.21 -6.06 3.49
N GLY A 54 -9.84 -6.02 4.77
CA GLY A 54 -8.49 -5.68 5.23
C GLY A 54 -7.43 -6.63 4.68
N SER A 55 -7.75 -7.93 4.58
CA SER A 55 -6.84 -8.93 3.99
C SER A 55 -6.54 -8.67 2.52
N PHE A 56 -7.55 -8.30 1.72
CA PHE A 56 -7.34 -7.86 0.35
C PHE A 56 -6.57 -6.54 0.29
N GLN A 57 -6.87 -5.61 1.20
CA GLN A 57 -6.16 -4.32 1.28
C GLN A 57 -4.66 -4.50 1.60
N MET A 58 -4.28 -5.52 2.38
CA MET A 58 -2.86 -5.86 2.61
C MET A 58 -2.11 -6.18 1.31
N LEU A 59 -2.79 -6.72 0.30
CA LEU A 59 -2.17 -7.07 -0.98
C LEU A 59 -1.87 -5.86 -1.86
N ILE A 60 -2.52 -4.70 -1.62
CA ILE A 60 -2.31 -3.52 -2.46
C ILE A 60 -0.87 -3.02 -2.38
N ARG A 61 -0.28 -2.96 -1.18
CA ARG A 61 1.11 -2.49 -1.01
C ARG A 61 2.14 -3.31 -1.80
N PRO A 62 2.20 -4.65 -1.71
CA PRO A 62 3.12 -5.45 -2.51
C PRO A 62 2.84 -5.33 -4.02
N LEU A 63 1.58 -5.20 -4.45
CA LEU A 63 1.26 -5.00 -5.88
C LEU A 63 1.80 -3.67 -6.41
N ILE A 64 1.65 -2.59 -5.63
CA ILE A 64 2.22 -1.28 -5.99
C ILE A 64 3.76 -1.34 -5.96
N ALA A 65 4.36 -2.05 -5.00
CA ALA A 65 5.82 -2.23 -4.92
C ALA A 65 6.38 -2.95 -6.14
N ILE A 66 5.76 -4.07 -6.55
CA ILE A 66 6.15 -4.80 -7.77
C ILE A 66 6.02 -3.88 -8.99
N SER A 67 4.92 -3.12 -9.09
CA SER A 67 4.70 -2.19 -10.20
C SER A 67 5.77 -1.10 -10.28
N ARG A 68 6.14 -0.52 -9.12
CA ARG A 68 7.24 0.45 -9.01
C ARG A 68 8.56 -0.17 -9.45
N ASP A 69 8.89 -1.37 -8.97
CA ASP A 69 10.18 -2.01 -9.25
C ASP A 69 10.30 -2.36 -10.75
N ILE A 70 9.21 -2.79 -11.39
CA ILE A 70 9.14 -2.98 -12.85
C ILE A 70 9.32 -1.64 -13.58
N HIS A 71 8.64 -0.58 -13.15
CA HIS A 71 8.73 0.75 -13.77
C HIS A 71 10.15 1.31 -13.72
N ILE A 72 10.80 1.27 -12.55
CA ILE A 72 12.19 1.71 -12.36
C ILE A 72 13.16 0.84 -13.18
N SER A 73 12.96 -0.48 -13.22
CA SER A 73 13.79 -1.40 -14.01
C SER A 73 13.74 -1.09 -15.52
N LYS A 74 12.56 -0.71 -16.04
CA LYS A 74 12.42 -0.27 -17.44
C LYS A 74 13.15 1.03 -17.72
N ILE A 75 12.98 2.06 -16.88
CA ILE A 75 13.67 3.35 -17.03
C ILE A 75 15.19 3.18 -17.01
N ARG A 76 15.71 2.29 -16.15
CA ARG A 76 17.15 2.01 -16.07
C ARG A 76 17.70 1.25 -17.29
N LYS A 77 16.87 0.47 -17.99
CA LYS A 77 17.29 -0.30 -19.18
C LYS A 77 17.32 0.53 -20.46
N GLU A 78 16.59 1.65 -20.50
CA GLU A 78 16.52 2.58 -21.64
C GLU A 78 17.60 3.68 -21.59
N ASN A 79 18.36 3.79 -20.49
CA ASN A 79 19.55 4.64 -20.34
C ASN A 79 20.84 3.81 -20.35
#